data_AF-A0A357QGU1-F1
#
_entry.id   AF-A0A357QGU1-F1
#
_cell.length_a   1.000
_cell.length_b   1.000
_cell.length_c   1.000
_cell.angle_alpha   90.00
_cell.angle_beta   90.00
_cell.angle_gamma   90.00
#
_symmetry.space_group_name_H-M   'P 1'
#
loop_
_entity.id
_entity.type
_entity.pdbx_description
1 polymer ?
#
loop_
_entity_poly.entity_id
_entity_poly.type
_entity_poly.pdbx_seq_one_letter_code
_entity_poly.pdbx_strand_id
1 'polypeptide(L)'
;MIKEILIKESIKLIFSIASNSIKSTSLKIVSSLNDIEKSLNHHIRVIKNWSSEITFKDLKSSKKTSQVFIPLDLYVYPKRIRFDESERIKMIPLLEIFDIETNHIAILGQPGAGKTTSMKYLCYSIFFDETFYPEKFNYPILIKLREFNKPIKDKDAAGIIFEYLFNLLGLRLGFPQNEKVSIEQIKRTKEVLVLDIIEKLKVLLIVEGFDELSFISHKDIIKKEIATLANYLENSKLVLTSRTADYNFTEENVAVYEICPLNDNQISDFAYKWLGRESAEKFLTDVKKSPYNDTAIRPLTIAHLCAIFERIGKIPEKPKTVYKKIVNLLLEEWDEQRGIKRNSRYAMFEVDRKFEFLSNLAFNLTIRNGKSIFSKIDLLNTYNQIYEDFDLTKDESKEVVNDIESHTGLFVQAGYEFYEFAHKSIQEYLTAEYIVKLPSIPNNKRLIENLPNELAITITISSNPSHYFVELITNVFNSMELKIDFIQKFINRLLIEKPDFYKNKEVGIAALILYSKYLCQEEGNTIQLSLFNSDYLVEEFEKFINVILKRNSLAVVESFYETNRSFETLENTTIVVLNKRKTFLGNDCISSNDKKIFKTVPKFLYCRESFLKNNS
;
A
#
# COMPACT_ATOMS: atom_id res chain seq x y z
N MET A 1 -17.53 -26.94 27.30
CA MET A 1 -18.61 -27.95 27.44
C MET A 1 -19.64 -27.82 26.32
N ILE A 2 -20.15 -26.62 26.00
CA ILE A 2 -21.13 -26.36 24.92
C ILE A 2 -20.61 -26.78 23.53
N LYS A 3 -19.34 -26.47 23.20
CA LYS A 3 -18.76 -26.80 21.88
C LYS A 3 -18.52 -28.29 21.64
N GLU A 4 -18.17 -29.06 22.67
CA GLU A 4 -18.06 -30.53 22.52
C GLU A 4 -19.42 -31.19 22.26
N ILE A 5 -20.49 -30.62 22.81
CA ILE A 5 -21.87 -31.07 22.55
C ILE A 5 -22.25 -30.73 21.11
N LEU A 6 -22.04 -29.48 20.67
CA LEU A 6 -22.31 -29.05 19.29
C LEU A 6 -21.56 -29.90 18.26
N ILE A 7 -20.29 -30.24 18.51
CA ILE A 7 -19.50 -31.11 17.62
C ILE A 7 -20.09 -32.52 17.56
N LYS A 8 -20.44 -33.12 18.71
CA LYS A 8 -21.06 -34.45 18.76
C LYS A 8 -22.42 -34.49 18.05
N GLU A 9 -23.23 -33.44 18.20
CA GLU A 9 -24.50 -33.29 17.51
C GLU A 9 -24.30 -33.11 16.00
N SER A 10 -23.31 -32.31 15.59
CA SER A 10 -22.94 -32.10 14.19
C SER A 10 -22.53 -33.41 13.52
N ILE A 11 -21.70 -34.23 14.18
CA ILE A 11 -21.28 -35.55 13.66
C ILE A 11 -22.49 -36.44 13.40
N LYS A 12 -23.41 -36.54 14.37
CA LYS A 12 -24.63 -37.34 14.25
C LYS A 12 -25.54 -36.82 13.13
N LEU A 13 -25.67 -35.51 13.03
CA LEU A 13 -26.50 -34.84 12.02
C LEU A 13 -25.95 -35.10 10.60
N ILE A 14 -24.65 -34.92 10.38
CA ILE A 14 -23.98 -35.22 9.10
C ILE A 14 -24.24 -36.67 8.70
N PHE A 15 -24.00 -37.63 9.61
CA PHE A 15 -24.20 -39.04 9.32
C PHE A 15 -25.66 -39.38 9.02
N SER A 16 -26.60 -38.77 9.76
CA SER A 16 -28.04 -38.94 9.53
C SER A 16 -28.47 -38.42 8.16
N ILE A 17 -28.06 -37.20 7.79
CA ILE A 17 -28.35 -36.61 6.47
C ILE A 17 -27.76 -37.49 5.38
N ALA A 18 -26.47 -37.82 5.49
CA ALA A 18 -25.77 -38.63 4.50
C ALA A 18 -26.44 -40.00 4.31
N SER A 19 -26.83 -40.67 5.39
CA SER A 19 -27.50 -41.97 5.33
C SER A 19 -28.91 -41.89 4.75
N ASN A 20 -29.62 -40.77 4.94
CA ASN A 20 -31.00 -40.61 4.48
C ASN A 20 -31.07 -40.18 3.01
N SER A 21 -30.27 -39.19 2.58
CA SER A 21 -30.31 -38.68 1.20
C SER A 21 -29.82 -39.71 0.16
N ILE A 22 -29.08 -40.73 0.58
CA ILE A 22 -28.60 -41.80 -0.29
C ILE A 22 -29.61 -42.93 -0.49
N LYS A 23 -30.64 -43.08 0.38
CA LYS A 23 -31.67 -44.15 0.26
C LYS A 23 -32.42 -44.14 -1.07
N SER A 24 -32.52 -42.98 -1.71
CA SER A 24 -33.17 -42.80 -3.02
C SER A 24 -32.22 -42.97 -4.22
N THR A 25 -30.97 -43.37 -3.99
CA THR A 25 -29.93 -43.53 -5.01
C THR A 25 -29.38 -44.96 -5.00
N SER A 26 -28.78 -45.42 -6.09
CA SER A 26 -28.05 -46.70 -6.10
C SER A 26 -26.70 -46.65 -5.37
N LEU A 27 -26.26 -45.46 -4.95
CA LEU A 27 -25.01 -45.25 -4.22
C LEU A 27 -25.14 -45.64 -2.75
N LYS A 28 -24.01 -45.76 -2.04
CA LYS A 28 -23.97 -45.99 -0.59
C LYS A 28 -23.00 -45.02 0.08
N ILE A 29 -23.34 -44.50 1.27
CA ILE A 29 -22.33 -43.88 2.14
C ILE A 29 -21.53 -45.01 2.79
N VAL A 30 -20.22 -45.02 2.60
CA VAL A 30 -19.32 -45.99 3.26
C VAL A 30 -18.56 -45.40 4.44
N SER A 31 -18.69 -44.09 4.67
CA SER A 31 -18.11 -43.43 5.82
C SER A 31 -18.79 -43.86 7.12
N SER A 32 -17.99 -44.18 8.14
CA SER A 32 -18.47 -44.39 9.50
C SER A 32 -18.62 -43.06 10.26
N LEU A 33 -19.35 -43.07 11.37
CA LEU A 33 -19.38 -41.94 12.32
C LEU A 33 -17.97 -41.51 12.76
N ASN A 34 -17.07 -42.48 12.95
CA ASN A 34 -15.68 -42.24 13.34
C ASN A 34 -14.86 -41.56 12.23
N ASP A 35 -15.16 -41.81 10.95
CA ASP A 35 -14.49 -41.13 9.84
C ASP A 35 -14.88 -39.64 9.79
N ILE A 36 -16.17 -39.35 9.97
CA ILE A 36 -16.70 -37.98 10.05
C ILE A 36 -16.11 -37.25 11.26
N GLU A 37 -16.11 -37.89 12.44
CA GLU A 37 -15.53 -37.33 13.66
C GLU A 37 -14.05 -36.98 13.49
N LYS A 38 -13.25 -37.90 12.92
CA LYS A 38 -11.82 -37.65 12.64
C LYS A 38 -11.64 -36.47 11.70
N SER A 39 -12.44 -36.38 10.64
CA SER A 39 -12.34 -35.31 9.64
C SER A 39 -12.69 -33.94 10.23
N LEU A 40 -13.79 -33.85 10.99
CA LEU A 40 -14.18 -32.60 11.66
C LEU A 40 -13.17 -32.17 12.72
N ASN A 41 -12.69 -33.10 13.56
CA ASN A 41 -11.66 -32.78 14.55
C ASN A 41 -10.36 -32.30 13.89
N HIS A 42 -10.00 -32.87 12.75
CA HIS A 42 -8.87 -32.40 11.96
C HIS A 42 -9.09 -30.96 11.47
N HIS A 43 -10.25 -30.67 10.87
CA HIS A 43 -10.62 -29.33 10.43
C HIS A 43 -10.55 -28.30 11.57
N ILE A 44 -11.19 -28.58 12.72
CA ILE A 44 -11.18 -27.67 13.89
C ILE A 44 -9.75 -27.38 14.32
N ARG A 45 -8.89 -28.39 14.39
CA ARG A 45 -7.48 -28.21 14.75
C ARG A 45 -6.75 -27.32 13.75
N VAL A 46 -6.95 -27.52 12.45
CA VAL A 46 -6.34 -26.71 11.39
C VAL A 46 -6.80 -25.25 11.49
N ILE A 47 -8.11 -25.02 11.58
CA ILE A 47 -8.67 -23.66 11.65
C ILE A 47 -8.27 -22.95 12.95
N LYS A 48 -8.28 -23.65 14.08
CA LYS A 48 -7.78 -23.12 15.36
C LYS A 48 -6.36 -22.60 15.23
N ASN A 49 -5.46 -23.43 14.69
CA ASN A 49 -4.06 -23.05 14.56
C ASN A 49 -3.90 -21.88 13.59
N TRP A 50 -4.57 -21.93 12.43
CA TRP A 50 -4.51 -20.88 11.42
C TRP A 50 -5.05 -19.52 11.90
N SER A 51 -6.15 -19.53 12.66
CA SER A 51 -6.83 -18.33 13.14
C SER A 51 -6.22 -17.73 14.41
N SER A 52 -5.45 -18.51 15.18
CA SER A 52 -4.95 -18.11 16.50
C SER A 52 -4.00 -16.91 16.50
N GLU A 53 -3.15 -16.80 15.48
CA GLU A 53 -2.04 -15.85 15.47
C GLU A 53 -1.85 -15.14 14.13
N ILE A 54 -1.28 -13.94 14.21
CA ILE A 54 -0.78 -13.14 13.09
C ILE A 54 0.74 -13.19 13.13
N THR A 55 1.35 -13.45 11.97
CA THR A 55 2.80 -13.52 11.80
C THR A 55 3.24 -12.88 10.48
N PHE A 56 4.37 -12.17 10.51
CA PHE A 56 5.11 -11.69 9.34
C PHE A 56 6.58 -11.45 9.71
N LYS A 57 7.45 -11.39 8.70
CA LYS A 57 8.93 -11.43 8.83
C LYS A 57 9.53 -10.42 9.80
N ASP A 58 8.93 -9.23 9.92
CA ASP A 58 9.47 -8.14 10.73
C ASP A 58 9.02 -8.17 12.21
N LEU A 59 8.17 -9.12 12.61
CA LEU A 59 7.70 -9.23 13.98
C LEU A 59 8.77 -9.72 14.94
N LYS A 60 8.74 -9.21 16.18
CA LYS A 60 9.53 -9.75 17.30
C LYS A 60 9.04 -11.14 17.71
N SER A 61 7.73 -11.35 17.70
CA SER A 61 7.05 -12.61 17.94
C SER A 61 5.68 -12.60 17.27
N SER A 62 5.07 -13.77 17.07
CA SER A 62 3.67 -13.82 16.66
C SER A 62 2.77 -13.13 17.69
N LYS A 63 1.65 -12.58 17.22
CA LYS A 63 0.65 -11.89 18.04
C LYS A 63 -0.66 -12.65 17.96
N LYS A 64 -1.36 -12.82 19.09
CA LYS A 64 -2.68 -13.47 19.10
C LYS A 64 -3.69 -12.63 18.36
N THR A 65 -4.40 -13.22 17.39
CA THR A 65 -5.40 -12.52 16.56
C THR A 65 -6.44 -11.81 17.43
N SER A 66 -6.94 -12.47 18.46
CA SER A 66 -7.95 -11.91 19.38
C SER A 66 -7.47 -10.70 20.19
N GLN A 67 -6.16 -10.52 20.36
CA GLN A 67 -5.61 -9.41 21.14
C GLN A 67 -5.37 -8.18 20.27
N VAL A 68 -5.00 -8.37 19.00
CA VAL A 68 -4.57 -7.27 18.12
C VAL A 68 -5.59 -6.91 17.03
N PHE A 69 -6.60 -7.76 16.78
CA PHE A 69 -7.63 -7.46 15.79
C PHE A 69 -8.43 -6.22 16.17
N ILE A 70 -8.72 -5.39 15.17
CA ILE A 70 -9.69 -4.29 15.25
C ILE A 70 -10.80 -4.52 14.23
N PRO A 71 -12.06 -4.18 14.56
CA PRO A 71 -13.12 -4.15 13.56
C PRO A 71 -12.78 -3.14 12.45
N LEU A 72 -12.85 -3.59 11.19
CA LEU A 72 -12.63 -2.76 10.01
C LEU A 72 -13.97 -2.22 9.50
N ASP A 73 -13.95 -1.01 8.97
CA ASP A 73 -15.13 -0.45 8.30
C ASP A 73 -15.18 -0.92 6.85
N LEU A 74 -16.39 -1.07 6.33
CA LEU A 74 -16.67 -1.49 4.96
C LEU A 74 -17.51 -0.43 4.25
N TYR A 75 -17.16 -0.12 3.01
CA TYR A 75 -18.06 0.55 2.08
C TYR A 75 -19.17 -0.42 1.65
N VAL A 76 -20.41 0.07 1.62
CA VAL A 76 -21.59 -0.71 1.21
C VAL A 76 -21.62 -1.05 -0.30
N TYR A 77 -20.72 -0.47 -1.08
CA TYR A 77 -20.40 -0.90 -2.44
C TYR A 77 -18.94 -0.51 -2.79
N PRO A 78 -18.32 -1.16 -3.79
CA PRO A 78 -16.93 -0.88 -4.16
C PRO A 78 -16.71 0.54 -4.69
N LYS A 79 -15.56 1.14 -4.37
CA LYS A 79 -15.19 2.51 -4.78
C LYS A 79 -15.16 2.69 -6.29
N ARG A 80 -14.78 1.65 -7.05
CA ARG A 80 -14.68 1.70 -8.52
C ARG A 80 -16.00 2.05 -9.23
N ILE A 81 -17.14 1.97 -8.55
CA ILE A 81 -18.46 2.30 -9.10
C ILE A 81 -18.73 3.82 -9.02
N ARG A 82 -17.97 4.58 -8.22
CA ARG A 82 -18.15 6.03 -8.11
C ARG A 82 -18.00 6.70 -9.46
N PHE A 83 -18.94 7.59 -9.76
CA PHE A 83 -18.89 8.46 -10.92
C PHE A 83 -18.18 9.78 -10.63
N ASP A 84 -18.22 10.23 -9.38
CA ASP A 84 -17.64 11.49 -8.93
C ASP A 84 -16.81 11.30 -7.65
N GLU A 85 -15.70 12.02 -7.53
CA GLU A 85 -14.79 11.94 -6.38
C GLU A 85 -15.44 12.41 -5.07
N SER A 86 -16.40 13.35 -5.14
CA SER A 86 -17.12 13.87 -3.97
C SER A 86 -18.20 12.92 -3.46
N GLU A 87 -18.51 11.84 -4.20
CA GLU A 87 -19.49 10.84 -3.82
C GLU A 87 -19.08 10.15 -2.50
N ARG A 88 -19.92 10.30 -1.47
CA ARG A 88 -19.71 9.65 -0.17
C ARG A 88 -20.43 8.31 -0.14
N ILE A 89 -19.66 7.24 0.03
CA ILE A 89 -20.22 5.90 0.23
C ILE A 89 -20.49 5.69 1.73
N LYS A 90 -21.68 5.16 2.05
CA LYS A 90 -22.02 4.76 3.42
C LYS A 90 -21.06 3.67 3.92
N MET A 91 -20.68 3.76 5.19
CA MET A 91 -19.80 2.79 5.85
C MET A 91 -20.57 1.96 6.88
N ILE A 92 -20.14 0.71 7.07
CA ILE A 92 -20.67 -0.22 8.07
C ILE A 92 -19.52 -1.03 8.69
N PRO A 93 -19.49 -1.24 10.02
CA PRO A 93 -18.49 -2.10 10.64
C PRO A 93 -18.59 -3.55 10.18
N LEU A 94 -17.45 -4.18 9.87
CA LEU A 94 -17.37 -5.57 9.37
C LEU A 94 -18.03 -6.59 10.30
N LEU A 95 -18.02 -6.36 11.61
CA LEU A 95 -18.66 -7.30 12.55
C LEU A 95 -20.18 -7.15 12.59
N GLU A 96 -20.74 -6.01 12.19
CA GLU A 96 -22.19 -5.72 12.21
C GLU A 96 -22.89 -6.16 10.93
N ILE A 97 -22.16 -6.38 9.83
CA ILE A 97 -22.78 -6.73 8.53
C ILE A 97 -23.60 -8.02 8.61
N PHE A 98 -23.23 -8.97 9.48
CA PHE A 98 -23.94 -10.24 9.61
C PHE A 98 -25.31 -10.11 10.29
N ASP A 99 -25.61 -8.95 10.89
CA ASP A 99 -26.93 -8.62 11.42
C ASP A 99 -27.87 -7.99 10.41
N ILE A 100 -27.31 -7.27 9.44
CA ILE A 100 -28.08 -6.40 8.55
C ILE A 100 -28.20 -7.00 7.15
N GLU A 101 -27.14 -7.63 6.66
CA GLU A 101 -27.10 -8.18 5.32
C GLU A 101 -27.76 -9.57 5.27
N THR A 102 -28.81 -9.72 4.46
CA THR A 102 -29.49 -10.99 4.24
C THR A 102 -28.77 -11.83 3.19
N ASN A 103 -28.26 -11.20 2.14
CA ASN A 103 -27.54 -11.88 1.05
C ASN A 103 -26.18 -12.38 1.49
N HIS A 104 -25.59 -13.33 0.78
CA HIS A 104 -24.20 -13.70 1.00
C HIS A 104 -23.26 -12.52 0.72
N ILE A 105 -22.01 -12.60 1.18
CA ILE A 105 -21.15 -11.43 1.26
C ILE A 105 -19.89 -11.66 0.42
N ALA A 106 -19.56 -10.73 -0.46
CA ALA A 106 -18.23 -10.60 -1.05
C ALA A 106 -17.51 -9.43 -0.38
N ILE A 107 -16.37 -9.69 0.27
CA ILE A 107 -15.51 -8.67 0.89
C ILE A 107 -14.31 -8.43 -0.02
N LEU A 108 -14.31 -7.25 -0.64
CA LEU A 108 -13.24 -6.75 -1.47
C LEU A 108 -12.27 -5.89 -0.67
N GLY A 109 -11.09 -5.70 -1.22
CA GLY A 109 -10.13 -4.76 -0.68
C GLY A 109 -8.76 -4.94 -1.31
N GLN A 110 -7.93 -3.93 -1.15
CA GLN A 110 -6.58 -3.91 -1.70
C GLN A 110 -5.65 -4.92 -0.98
N PRO A 111 -4.46 -5.23 -1.56
CA PRO A 111 -3.38 -5.87 -0.82
C PRO A 111 -3.11 -5.17 0.52
N GLY A 112 -2.92 -5.94 1.59
CA GLY A 112 -2.68 -5.38 2.93
C GLY A 112 -3.89 -4.75 3.63
N ALA A 113 -5.09 -4.76 3.03
CA ALA A 113 -6.30 -4.19 3.62
C ALA A 113 -6.88 -4.99 4.82
N GLY A 114 -6.35 -6.18 5.10
CA GLY A 114 -6.77 -6.97 6.27
C GLY A 114 -7.80 -8.07 6.01
N LYS A 115 -8.14 -8.39 4.75
CA LYS A 115 -9.09 -9.46 4.37
C LYS A 115 -8.84 -10.79 5.12
N THR A 116 -7.65 -11.37 4.95
CA THR A 116 -7.26 -12.63 5.61
C THR A 116 -7.32 -12.51 7.14
N THR A 117 -6.91 -11.37 7.70
CA THR A 117 -6.94 -11.13 9.14
C THR A 117 -8.37 -11.08 9.68
N SER A 118 -9.30 -10.46 8.95
CA SER A 118 -10.73 -10.50 9.27
C SER A 118 -11.27 -11.92 9.24
N MET A 119 -10.92 -12.72 8.22
CA MET A 119 -11.35 -14.11 8.14
C MET A 119 -10.80 -14.97 9.29
N LYS A 120 -9.54 -14.75 9.67
CA LYS A 120 -8.95 -15.36 10.88
C LYS A 120 -9.77 -15.00 12.12
N TYR A 121 -10.10 -13.73 12.31
CA TYR A 121 -10.88 -13.30 13.45
C TYR A 121 -12.29 -13.91 13.48
N LEU A 122 -12.99 -13.98 12.35
CA LEU A 122 -14.31 -14.61 12.27
C LEU A 122 -14.25 -16.10 12.62
N CYS A 123 -13.31 -16.85 12.04
CA CYS A 123 -13.10 -18.26 12.38
C CYS A 123 -12.77 -18.45 13.86
N TYR A 124 -11.87 -17.62 14.40
CA TYR A 124 -11.51 -17.67 15.81
C TYR A 124 -12.72 -17.40 16.70
N SER A 125 -13.49 -16.36 16.40
CA SER A 125 -14.62 -15.93 17.23
C SER A 125 -15.71 -16.99 17.26
N ILE A 126 -16.09 -17.57 16.13
CA ILE A 126 -17.09 -18.67 16.14
C ILE A 126 -16.60 -19.85 16.99
N PHE A 127 -15.32 -20.23 16.90
CA PHE A 127 -14.78 -21.35 17.67
C PHE A 127 -14.43 -21.04 19.12
N PHE A 128 -14.18 -19.79 19.51
CA PHE A 128 -13.61 -19.48 20.84
C PHE A 128 -14.29 -18.35 21.60
N ASP A 129 -15.20 -17.60 20.97
CA ASP A 129 -16.06 -16.61 21.60
C ASP A 129 -17.50 -17.16 21.64
N GLU A 130 -18.04 -17.40 22.84
CA GLU A 130 -19.40 -17.93 23.01
C GLU A 130 -20.48 -16.86 22.78
N THR A 131 -20.10 -15.58 22.75
CA THR A 131 -21.01 -14.46 22.51
C THR A 131 -21.12 -14.09 21.03
N PHE A 132 -20.21 -14.58 20.19
CA PHE A 132 -20.13 -14.24 18.79
C PHE A 132 -21.14 -15.02 17.96
N TYR A 133 -22.31 -14.41 17.71
CA TYR A 133 -23.37 -14.95 16.86
C TYR A 133 -23.81 -16.39 17.18
N PRO A 134 -24.11 -16.72 18.46
CA PRO A 134 -24.32 -18.11 18.92
C PRO A 134 -25.52 -18.81 18.26
N GLU A 135 -26.52 -18.08 17.80
CA GLU A 135 -27.73 -18.66 17.16
C GLU A 135 -27.64 -18.72 15.62
N LYS A 136 -26.70 -17.95 15.04
CA LYS A 136 -26.52 -17.83 13.59
C LYS A 136 -25.46 -18.78 13.06
N PHE A 137 -24.34 -18.94 13.76
CA PHE A 137 -23.21 -19.75 13.27
C PHE A 137 -22.79 -20.79 14.29
N ASN A 138 -22.87 -22.07 13.90
CA ASN A 138 -22.36 -23.15 14.74
C ASN A 138 -20.93 -23.55 14.34
N TYR A 139 -20.55 -23.30 13.09
CA TYR A 139 -19.32 -23.86 12.53
C TYR A 139 -18.73 -22.97 11.42
N PRO A 140 -17.45 -22.58 11.49
CA PRO A 140 -16.76 -21.94 10.38
C PRO A 140 -16.08 -22.99 9.49
N ILE A 141 -16.26 -22.88 8.17
CA ILE A 141 -15.47 -23.63 7.19
C ILE A 141 -14.69 -22.64 6.35
N LEU A 142 -13.37 -22.84 6.25
CA LEU A 142 -12.49 -22.03 5.42
C LEU A 142 -12.03 -22.83 4.21
N ILE A 143 -12.23 -22.27 3.03
CA ILE A 143 -11.71 -22.76 1.75
C ILE A 143 -10.67 -21.75 1.26
N LYS A 144 -9.40 -22.13 1.25
CA LYS A 144 -8.31 -21.27 0.74
C LYS A 144 -8.12 -21.53 -0.74
N LEU A 145 -8.53 -20.60 -1.60
CA LEU A 145 -8.57 -20.85 -3.04
C LEU A 145 -7.18 -21.07 -3.66
N ARG A 146 -6.11 -20.50 -3.07
CA ARG A 146 -4.71 -20.77 -3.48
C ARG A 146 -4.33 -22.26 -3.47
N GLU A 147 -5.02 -23.09 -2.68
CA GLU A 147 -4.73 -24.52 -2.58
C GLU A 147 -5.19 -25.32 -3.81
N PHE A 148 -6.02 -24.73 -4.66
CA PHE A 148 -6.57 -25.36 -5.87
C PHE A 148 -5.86 -24.94 -7.16
N ASN A 149 -4.62 -24.45 -7.08
CA ASN A 149 -3.77 -24.17 -8.24
C ASN A 149 -3.08 -25.43 -8.80
N LYS A 150 -3.79 -26.57 -8.81
CA LYS A 150 -3.33 -27.85 -9.38
C LYS A 150 -4.38 -28.37 -10.35
N PRO A 151 -4.00 -29.03 -11.46
CA PRO A 151 -4.97 -29.60 -12.39
C PRO A 151 -5.99 -30.48 -11.67
N ILE A 152 -7.26 -30.27 -12.00
CA ILE A 152 -8.37 -31.07 -11.49
C ILE A 152 -8.16 -32.52 -11.92
N LYS A 153 -8.32 -33.47 -11.00
CA LYS A 153 -8.18 -34.88 -11.31
C LYS A 153 -9.51 -35.42 -11.82
N ASP A 154 -9.48 -36.43 -12.69
CA ASP A 154 -10.70 -37.06 -13.23
C ASP A 154 -11.66 -37.60 -12.14
N LYS A 155 -11.15 -37.84 -10.93
CA LYS A 155 -11.94 -38.29 -9.77
C LYS A 155 -12.70 -37.16 -9.05
N ASP A 156 -12.40 -35.90 -9.35
CA ASP A 156 -13.00 -34.72 -8.72
C ASP A 156 -14.30 -34.35 -9.47
N ALA A 157 -15.23 -35.31 -9.51
CA ALA A 157 -16.41 -35.27 -10.37
C ALA A 157 -17.39 -34.14 -10.05
N ALA A 158 -17.39 -33.61 -8.82
CA ALA A 158 -18.38 -32.64 -8.35
C ALA A 158 -17.98 -31.15 -8.50
N GLY A 159 -16.77 -30.85 -8.98
CA GLY A 159 -16.22 -29.50 -8.98
C GLY A 159 -15.12 -29.33 -7.94
N ILE A 160 -14.84 -28.10 -7.53
CA ILE A 160 -13.71 -27.78 -6.64
C ILE A 160 -14.20 -27.62 -5.20
N ILE A 161 -15.15 -26.71 -4.97
CA ILE A 161 -15.71 -26.44 -3.64
C ILE A 161 -16.52 -27.65 -3.16
N PHE A 162 -17.41 -28.21 -3.98
CA PHE A 162 -18.24 -29.33 -3.55
C PHE A 162 -17.40 -30.57 -3.23
N GLU A 163 -16.40 -30.86 -4.05
CA GLU A 163 -15.49 -31.97 -3.81
C GLU A 163 -14.64 -31.76 -2.56
N TYR A 164 -14.15 -30.53 -2.33
CA TYR A 164 -13.42 -30.17 -1.11
C TYR A 164 -14.29 -30.36 0.14
N LEU A 165 -15.52 -29.80 0.13
CA LEU A 165 -16.45 -29.89 1.26
C LEU A 165 -16.87 -31.33 1.53
N PHE A 166 -17.16 -32.12 0.48
CA PHE A 166 -17.51 -33.53 0.62
C PHE A 166 -16.41 -34.32 1.35
N ASN A 167 -15.15 -34.10 0.95
CA ASN A 167 -14.00 -34.73 1.58
C ASN A 167 -13.74 -34.20 3.00
N LEU A 168 -13.88 -32.89 3.23
CA LEU A 168 -13.73 -32.26 4.54
C LEU A 168 -14.73 -32.79 5.56
N LEU A 169 -15.97 -33.08 5.13
CA LEU A 169 -17.01 -33.69 5.95
C LEU A 169 -16.75 -35.18 6.23
N GLY A 170 -15.66 -35.76 5.71
CA GLY A 170 -15.29 -37.16 5.91
C GLY A 170 -16.17 -38.14 5.12
N LEU A 171 -16.86 -37.68 4.08
CA LEU A 171 -17.80 -38.50 3.32
C LEU A 171 -17.10 -39.28 2.20
N ARG A 172 -17.59 -40.48 1.94
CA ARG A 172 -17.13 -41.39 0.88
C ARG A 172 -18.32 -42.13 0.30
N LEU A 173 -18.33 -42.23 -1.03
CA LEU A 173 -19.32 -43.00 -1.78
C LEU A 173 -18.79 -44.39 -2.07
N GLY A 174 -19.62 -45.39 -1.82
CA GLY A 174 -19.49 -46.75 -2.32
C GLY A 174 -20.34 -46.94 -3.56
N PHE A 175 -19.83 -47.76 -4.48
CA PHE A 175 -20.48 -48.08 -5.75
C PHE A 175 -20.98 -49.52 -5.73
N PRO A 176 -22.14 -49.83 -6.33
CA PRO A 176 -22.58 -51.20 -6.52
C PRO A 176 -21.56 -51.98 -7.37
N GLN A 177 -21.27 -53.24 -7.02
CA GLN A 177 -20.26 -54.03 -7.74
C GLN A 177 -20.63 -54.34 -9.21
N ASN A 178 -21.87 -54.11 -9.64
CA ASN A 178 -22.38 -54.51 -10.96
C ASN A 178 -23.19 -53.42 -11.71
N GLU A 179 -23.22 -52.17 -11.24
CA GLU A 179 -23.95 -51.08 -11.92
C GLU A 179 -22.98 -49.97 -12.37
N LYS A 180 -23.12 -49.55 -13.64
CA LYS A 180 -22.44 -48.34 -14.13
C LYS A 180 -23.19 -47.12 -13.61
N VAL A 181 -22.71 -46.53 -12.53
CA VAL A 181 -23.18 -45.22 -12.06
C VAL A 181 -22.59 -44.13 -12.95
N SER A 182 -23.41 -43.20 -13.43
CA SER A 182 -22.90 -42.10 -14.27
C SER A 182 -22.16 -41.06 -13.43
N ILE A 183 -21.16 -40.40 -14.03
CA ILE A 183 -20.42 -39.30 -13.37
C ILE A 183 -21.37 -38.19 -12.92
N GLU A 184 -22.42 -37.92 -13.70
CA GLU A 184 -23.44 -36.91 -13.38
C GLU A 184 -24.25 -37.29 -12.12
N GLN A 185 -24.60 -38.57 -11.95
CA GLN A 185 -25.26 -39.04 -10.74
C GLN A 185 -24.37 -38.88 -9.51
N ILE A 186 -23.07 -39.16 -9.63
CA ILE A 186 -22.10 -38.99 -8.55
C ILE A 186 -21.99 -37.52 -8.16
N LYS A 187 -21.80 -36.64 -9.16
CA LYS A 187 -21.73 -35.19 -8.99
C LYS A 187 -22.95 -34.66 -8.25
N ARG A 188 -24.14 -34.91 -8.78
CA ARG A 188 -25.41 -34.44 -8.18
C ARG A 188 -25.59 -34.95 -6.76
N THR A 189 -25.23 -36.20 -6.48
CA THR A 189 -25.32 -36.77 -5.13
C THR A 189 -24.40 -36.06 -4.15
N LYS A 190 -23.14 -35.79 -4.53
CA LYS A 190 -22.20 -35.05 -3.69
C LYS A 190 -22.67 -33.61 -3.45
N GLU A 191 -23.12 -32.91 -4.50
CA GLU A 191 -23.64 -31.54 -4.41
C GLU A 191 -24.81 -31.45 -3.42
N VAL A 192 -25.86 -32.26 -3.61
CA VAL A 192 -27.05 -32.26 -2.73
C VAL A 192 -26.67 -32.57 -1.28
N LEU A 193 -25.81 -33.57 -1.07
CA LEU A 193 -25.34 -33.92 0.28
C LEU A 193 -24.62 -32.77 0.97
N VAL A 194 -23.67 -32.14 0.27
CA VAL A 194 -22.92 -31.00 0.80
C VAL A 194 -23.87 -29.86 1.13
N LEU A 195 -24.76 -29.50 0.20
CA LEU A 195 -25.73 -28.42 0.38
C LEU A 195 -26.60 -28.65 1.63
N ASP A 196 -27.22 -29.82 1.75
CA ASP A 196 -28.09 -30.18 2.89
C ASP A 196 -27.34 -30.14 4.23
N ILE A 197 -26.08 -30.62 4.23
CA ILE A 197 -25.26 -30.67 5.44
C ILE A 197 -24.84 -29.27 5.86
N ILE A 198 -24.29 -28.49 4.94
CA ILE A 198 -23.84 -27.11 5.22
C ILE A 198 -25.01 -26.30 5.75
N GLU A 199 -26.15 -26.35 5.08
CA GLU A 199 -27.36 -25.63 5.45
C GLU A 199 -27.85 -25.96 6.86
N LYS A 200 -28.00 -27.26 7.17
CA LYS A 200 -28.48 -27.71 8.49
C LYS A 200 -27.48 -27.46 9.62
N LEU A 201 -26.19 -27.39 9.30
CA LEU A 201 -25.15 -27.08 10.28
C LEU A 201 -25.05 -25.58 10.60
N LYS A 202 -25.73 -24.69 9.87
CA LYS A 202 -25.62 -23.23 10.04
C LYS A 202 -24.16 -22.75 9.97
N VAL A 203 -23.55 -22.99 8.82
CA VAL A 203 -22.12 -22.78 8.61
C VAL A 203 -21.83 -21.33 8.19
N LEU A 204 -20.78 -20.73 8.74
CA LEU A 204 -20.10 -19.60 8.10
C LEU A 204 -19.06 -20.16 7.11
N LEU A 205 -19.42 -20.20 5.84
CA LEU A 205 -18.57 -20.71 4.77
C LEU A 205 -17.72 -19.58 4.21
N ILE A 206 -16.43 -19.57 4.51
CA ILE A 206 -15.47 -18.57 4.05
C ILE A 206 -14.69 -19.12 2.87
N VAL A 207 -14.82 -18.49 1.71
CA VAL A 207 -14.05 -18.76 0.50
C VAL A 207 -13.00 -17.65 0.36
N GLU A 208 -11.76 -17.93 0.74
CA GLU A 208 -10.67 -16.95 0.79
C GLU A 208 -9.87 -16.91 -0.52
N GLY A 209 -9.66 -15.69 -1.05
CA GLY A 209 -8.63 -15.42 -2.06
C GLY A 209 -9.02 -15.79 -3.49
N PHE A 210 -10.17 -15.32 -3.99
CA PHE A 210 -10.57 -15.54 -5.39
C PHE A 210 -9.54 -15.05 -6.41
N ASP A 211 -8.84 -13.97 -6.08
CA ASP A 211 -7.71 -13.41 -6.82
C ASP A 211 -6.47 -14.32 -6.89
N GLU A 212 -6.39 -15.35 -6.03
CA GLU A 212 -5.24 -16.24 -5.91
C GLU A 212 -5.32 -17.46 -6.83
N LEU A 213 -6.43 -17.63 -7.57
CA LEU A 213 -6.59 -18.69 -8.58
C LEU A 213 -5.84 -18.35 -9.87
N SER A 214 -5.00 -19.28 -10.33
CA SER A 214 -4.19 -19.12 -11.55
C SER A 214 -4.92 -19.59 -12.82
N PHE A 215 -5.77 -20.61 -12.71
CA PHE A 215 -6.47 -21.19 -13.85
C PHE A 215 -7.82 -20.50 -14.08
N ILE A 216 -8.02 -19.96 -15.28
CA ILE A 216 -9.30 -19.36 -15.70
C ILE A 216 -10.44 -20.38 -15.59
N SER A 217 -10.20 -21.63 -15.99
CA SER A 217 -11.17 -22.71 -15.86
C SER A 217 -11.59 -22.96 -14.40
N HIS A 218 -10.68 -22.81 -13.44
CA HIS A 218 -11.02 -22.95 -12.03
C HIS A 218 -11.85 -21.77 -11.54
N LYS A 219 -11.51 -20.53 -11.97
CA LYS A 219 -12.34 -19.36 -11.68
C LYS A 219 -13.77 -19.56 -12.18
N ASP A 220 -13.96 -20.10 -13.38
CA ASP A 220 -15.29 -20.36 -13.95
C ASP A 220 -16.06 -21.44 -13.19
N ILE A 221 -15.39 -22.51 -12.76
CA ILE A 221 -16.00 -23.55 -11.92
C ILE A 221 -16.43 -22.97 -10.57
N ILE A 222 -15.53 -22.25 -9.90
CA ILE A 222 -15.78 -21.63 -8.59
C ILE A 222 -16.91 -20.62 -8.67
N LYS A 223 -16.99 -19.80 -9.72
CA LYS A 223 -18.12 -18.87 -9.94
C LYS A 223 -19.45 -19.63 -9.97
N LYS A 224 -19.53 -20.73 -10.71
CA LYS A 224 -20.75 -21.56 -10.79
C LYS A 224 -21.08 -22.21 -9.44
N GLU A 225 -20.08 -22.73 -8.73
CA GLU A 225 -20.31 -23.34 -7.41
C GLU A 225 -20.75 -22.30 -6.36
N ILE A 226 -20.18 -21.09 -6.40
CA ILE A 226 -20.61 -19.95 -5.58
C ILE A 226 -22.07 -19.60 -5.88
N ALA A 227 -22.46 -19.52 -7.16
CA ALA A 227 -23.85 -19.29 -7.55
C ALA A 227 -24.79 -20.36 -6.99
N THR A 228 -24.42 -21.65 -7.12
CA THR A 228 -25.22 -22.75 -6.57
C THR A 228 -25.35 -22.66 -5.05
N LEU A 229 -24.27 -22.39 -4.33
CA LEU A 229 -24.28 -22.21 -2.88
C LEU A 229 -25.14 -21.00 -2.49
N ALA A 230 -24.97 -19.88 -3.19
CA ALA A 230 -25.63 -18.63 -2.87
C ALA A 230 -27.16 -18.69 -3.09
N ASN A 231 -27.60 -19.52 -4.03
CA ASN A 231 -29.02 -19.72 -4.30
C ASN A 231 -29.69 -20.79 -3.42
N TYR A 232 -28.91 -21.60 -2.70
CA TYR A 232 -29.44 -22.69 -1.86
C TYR A 232 -29.39 -22.38 -0.36
N LEU A 233 -28.34 -21.70 0.11
CA LEU A 233 -28.09 -21.52 1.54
C LEU A 233 -28.95 -20.38 2.11
N GLU A 234 -29.74 -20.68 3.14
CA GLU A 234 -30.60 -19.71 3.81
C GLU A 234 -30.18 -19.49 5.28
N ASN A 235 -29.89 -20.59 5.99
CA ASN A 235 -29.45 -20.58 7.39
C ASN A 235 -27.93 -20.59 7.54
N SER A 236 -27.21 -20.78 6.43
CA SER A 236 -25.75 -20.66 6.35
C SER A 236 -25.34 -19.40 5.59
N LYS A 237 -24.15 -18.89 5.88
CA LYS A 237 -23.65 -17.66 5.27
C LYS A 237 -22.36 -17.93 4.50
N LEU A 238 -22.37 -17.64 3.21
CA LEU A 238 -21.18 -17.59 2.37
C LEU A 238 -20.50 -16.21 2.48
N VAL A 239 -19.20 -16.21 2.72
CA VAL A 239 -18.31 -15.04 2.65
C VAL A 239 -17.20 -15.32 1.65
N LEU A 240 -17.19 -14.60 0.54
CA LEU A 240 -16.12 -14.63 -0.45
C LEU A 240 -15.16 -13.46 -0.20
N THR A 241 -13.85 -13.67 -0.37
CA THR A 241 -12.89 -12.56 -0.38
C THR A 241 -12.11 -12.50 -1.68
N SER A 242 -11.84 -11.29 -2.15
CA SER A 242 -11.04 -11.05 -3.35
C SER A 242 -10.33 -9.71 -3.27
N ARG A 243 -9.27 -9.53 -4.06
CA ARG A 243 -8.84 -8.18 -4.45
C ARG A 243 -9.92 -7.51 -5.30
N THR A 244 -10.03 -6.18 -5.18
CA THR A 244 -11.06 -5.39 -5.88
C THR A 244 -10.91 -5.51 -7.40
N ALA A 245 -9.68 -5.46 -7.92
CA ALA A 245 -9.36 -5.56 -9.35
C ALA A 245 -9.74 -6.93 -9.96
N ASP A 246 -9.57 -8.02 -9.20
CA ASP A 246 -9.81 -9.39 -9.67
C ASP A 246 -11.27 -9.84 -9.59
N TYR A 247 -12.11 -9.09 -8.87
CA TYR A 247 -13.52 -9.42 -8.71
C TYR A 247 -14.36 -8.79 -9.84
N ASN A 248 -14.57 -9.56 -10.92
CA ASN A 248 -15.17 -9.07 -12.16
C ASN A 248 -16.52 -9.69 -12.52
N PHE A 249 -17.23 -10.23 -11.53
CA PHE A 249 -18.55 -10.82 -11.72
C PHE A 249 -19.50 -10.33 -10.64
N THR A 250 -20.79 -10.48 -10.92
CA THR A 250 -21.89 -10.21 -10.00
C THR A 250 -22.70 -11.49 -9.88
N GLU A 251 -23.13 -11.82 -8.68
CA GLU A 251 -23.94 -13.01 -8.41
C GLU A 251 -25.22 -12.58 -7.71
N GLU A 252 -26.35 -13.11 -8.16
CA GLU A 252 -27.63 -12.91 -7.48
C GLU A 252 -27.52 -13.53 -6.08
N ASN A 253 -28.00 -12.82 -5.05
CA ASN A 253 -27.83 -13.20 -3.63
C ASN A 253 -26.41 -13.06 -3.06
N VAL A 254 -25.50 -12.31 -3.72
CA VAL A 254 -24.22 -11.89 -3.13
C VAL A 254 -24.09 -10.37 -3.10
N ALA A 255 -24.12 -9.78 -1.91
CA ALA A 255 -23.84 -8.36 -1.68
C ALA A 255 -22.33 -8.10 -1.62
N VAL A 256 -21.88 -7.04 -2.28
CA VAL A 256 -20.46 -6.72 -2.44
C VAL A 256 -20.08 -5.52 -1.57
N TYR A 257 -19.13 -5.73 -0.67
CA TYR A 257 -18.58 -4.73 0.24
C TYR A 257 -17.09 -4.54 -0.03
N GLU A 258 -16.53 -3.38 0.29
CA GLU A 258 -15.10 -3.11 0.17
C GLU A 258 -14.51 -2.54 1.46
N ILE A 259 -13.37 -3.07 1.91
CA ILE A 259 -12.70 -2.59 3.13
C ILE A 259 -12.25 -1.13 2.97
N CYS A 260 -12.62 -0.31 3.95
CA CYS A 260 -12.21 1.09 4.05
C CYS A 260 -10.73 1.23 4.45
N PRO A 261 -10.08 2.34 4.08
CA PRO A 261 -8.92 2.82 4.81
C PRO A 261 -9.25 2.99 6.30
N LEU A 262 -8.28 2.75 7.16
CA LEU A 262 -8.42 2.96 8.60
C LEU A 262 -8.66 4.43 8.90
N ASN A 263 -9.67 4.70 9.73
CA ASN A 263 -9.88 6.02 10.32
C ASN A 263 -8.99 6.25 11.56
N ASP A 264 -8.92 7.49 12.05
CA ASP A 264 -8.06 7.86 13.19
C ASP A 264 -8.36 7.05 14.47
N ASN A 265 -9.62 6.68 14.70
CA ASN A 265 -10.01 5.87 15.85
C ASN A 265 -9.50 4.43 15.69
N GLN A 266 -9.67 3.84 14.51
CA GLN A 266 -9.15 2.51 14.20
C GLN A 266 -7.61 2.45 14.26
N ILE A 267 -6.92 3.49 13.77
CA ILE A 267 -5.46 3.64 13.89
C ILE A 267 -5.05 3.63 15.37
N SER A 268 -5.77 4.41 16.19
CA SER A 268 -5.51 4.49 17.62
C SER A 268 -5.75 3.15 18.33
N ASP A 269 -6.89 2.51 18.08
CA ASP A 269 -7.26 1.21 18.65
C ASP A 269 -6.26 0.13 18.25
N PHE A 270 -5.79 0.14 17.01
CA PHE A 270 -4.76 -0.77 16.53
C PHE A 270 -3.46 -0.59 17.34
N ALA A 271 -2.98 0.65 17.45
CA ALA A 271 -1.77 0.96 18.20
C ALA A 271 -1.88 0.56 19.67
N TYR A 272 -3.03 0.85 20.31
CA TYR A 272 -3.28 0.49 21.71
C TYR A 272 -3.24 -1.01 21.94
N LYS A 273 -3.93 -1.78 21.09
CA LYS A 273 -3.94 -3.25 21.17
C LYS A 273 -2.58 -3.86 20.87
N TRP A 274 -1.79 -3.24 19.99
CA TRP A 274 -0.50 -3.77 19.56
C TRP A 274 0.64 -3.49 20.53
N LEU A 275 0.76 -2.24 20.97
CA LEU A 275 1.91 -1.69 21.72
C LEU A 275 1.63 -1.52 23.22
N GLY A 276 0.37 -1.56 23.64
CA GLY A 276 -0.05 -1.13 24.98
C GLY A 276 -0.12 0.38 25.11
N ARG A 277 -0.82 0.88 26.14
CA ARG A 277 -1.26 2.28 26.23
C ARG A 277 -0.13 3.31 26.16
N GLU A 278 0.88 3.18 27.01
CA GLU A 278 1.99 4.14 27.09
C GLU A 278 2.78 4.23 25.78
N SER A 279 3.18 3.08 25.23
CA SER A 279 3.92 3.02 23.96
C SER A 279 3.06 3.49 22.78
N ALA A 280 1.76 3.20 22.79
CA ALA A 280 0.84 3.62 21.74
C ALA A 280 0.65 5.14 21.69
N GLU A 281 0.49 5.81 22.83
CA GLU A 281 0.33 7.28 22.88
C GLU A 281 1.55 7.99 22.27
N LYS A 282 2.75 7.51 22.62
CA LYS A 282 4.01 8.01 22.03
C LYS A 282 4.06 7.72 20.52
N PHE A 283 3.78 6.49 20.11
CA PHE A 283 3.76 6.08 18.71
C PHE A 283 2.79 6.93 17.86
N LEU A 284 1.56 7.10 18.32
CA LEU A 284 0.53 7.89 17.62
C LEU A 284 0.95 9.35 17.47
N THR A 285 1.55 9.91 18.52
CA THR A 285 2.10 11.28 18.48
C THR A 285 3.22 11.39 17.43
N ASP A 286 4.14 10.42 17.43
CA ASP A 286 5.26 10.40 16.49
C ASP A 286 4.77 10.24 15.05
N VAL A 287 3.81 9.33 14.79
CA VAL A 287 3.22 9.10 13.46
C VAL A 287 2.46 10.32 12.98
N LYS A 288 1.63 10.93 13.82
CA LYS A 288 0.85 12.13 13.43
C LYS A 288 1.74 13.31 13.03
N LYS A 289 2.87 13.47 13.72
CA LYS A 289 3.91 14.48 13.41
C LYS A 289 4.81 14.07 12.26
N SER A 290 4.75 12.81 11.83
CA SER A 290 5.58 12.33 10.73
C SER A 290 5.00 12.83 9.40
N PRO A 291 5.86 13.04 8.40
CA PRO A 291 5.45 13.47 7.07
C PRO A 291 4.87 12.32 6.21
N TYR A 292 4.86 11.09 6.74
CA TYR A 292 4.32 9.89 6.09
C TYR A 292 3.09 9.35 6.83
N ASN A 293 2.40 10.20 7.60
CA ASN A 293 1.22 9.83 8.37
C ASN A 293 0.09 9.25 7.50
N ASP A 294 0.00 9.71 6.25
CA ASP A 294 -0.93 9.28 5.23
C ASP A 294 -0.80 7.78 4.93
N THR A 295 0.42 7.24 5.02
CA THR A 295 0.69 5.82 4.76
C THR A 295 0.14 4.88 5.83
N ALA A 296 -0.16 5.39 7.04
CA ALA A 296 -0.60 4.58 8.18
C ALA A 296 -2.07 4.11 8.11
N ILE A 297 -2.83 4.59 7.12
CA ILE A 297 -4.27 4.24 6.97
C ILE A 297 -4.50 2.80 6.49
N ARG A 298 -3.45 2.03 6.19
CA ARG A 298 -3.57 0.62 5.79
C ARG A 298 -3.14 -0.30 6.94
N PRO A 299 -3.91 -1.37 7.26
CA PRO A 299 -3.56 -2.31 8.33
C PRO A 299 -2.15 -2.88 8.22
N LEU A 300 -1.71 -3.23 7.00
CA LEU A 300 -0.35 -3.73 6.78
C LEU A 300 0.71 -2.68 7.16
N THR A 301 0.55 -1.43 6.70
CA THR A 301 1.54 -0.38 6.95
C THR A 301 1.65 -0.04 8.44
N ILE A 302 0.52 0.15 9.13
CA ILE A 302 0.55 0.46 10.57
C ILE A 302 1.10 -0.71 11.39
N ALA A 303 0.84 -1.97 10.99
CA ALA A 303 1.43 -3.14 11.64
C ALA A 303 2.96 -3.13 11.54
N HIS A 304 3.52 -2.79 10.38
CA HIS A 304 4.98 -2.66 10.21
C HIS A 304 5.55 -1.49 11.01
N LEU A 305 4.89 -0.33 11.03
CA LEU A 305 5.31 0.81 11.85
C LEU A 305 5.29 0.47 13.34
N CYS A 306 4.25 -0.21 13.82
CA CYS A 306 4.18 -0.72 15.19
C CYS A 306 5.30 -1.74 15.48
N ALA A 307 5.58 -2.67 14.57
CA ALA A 307 6.67 -3.64 14.73
C ALA A 307 8.06 -2.98 14.76
N ILE A 308 8.28 -1.91 14.00
CA ILE A 308 9.51 -1.11 14.08
C ILE A 308 9.59 -0.39 15.43
N PHE A 309 8.52 0.25 15.84
CA PHE A 309 8.46 0.98 17.11
C PHE A 309 8.65 0.06 18.31
N GLU A 310 8.03 -1.12 18.32
CA GLU A 310 8.19 -2.13 19.39
C GLU A 310 9.64 -2.61 19.54
N ARG A 311 10.41 -2.64 18.45
CA ARG A 311 11.82 -3.08 18.46
C ARG A 311 12.79 -1.97 18.83
N ILE A 312 12.55 -0.73 18.38
CA ILE A 312 13.53 0.36 18.42
C ILE A 312 13.10 1.50 19.37
N GLY A 313 11.83 1.58 19.77
CA GLY A 313 11.26 2.62 20.63
C GLY A 313 11.00 3.96 19.95
N LYS A 314 11.19 4.03 18.62
CA LYS A 314 10.89 5.18 17.76
C LYS A 314 10.56 4.75 16.33
N ILE A 315 9.82 5.57 15.60
CA ILE A 315 9.61 5.41 14.15
C ILE A 315 10.79 6.00 13.36
N PRO A 316 11.01 5.59 12.09
CA PRO A 316 12.10 6.12 11.29
C PRO A 316 11.97 7.64 11.08
N GLU A 317 13.03 8.39 11.39
CA GLU A 317 13.02 9.86 11.28
C GLU A 317 12.96 10.36 9.83
N LYS A 318 13.40 9.52 8.87
CA LYS A 318 13.52 9.87 7.45
C LYS A 318 12.39 9.24 6.63
N PRO A 319 11.62 10.03 5.86
CA PRO A 319 10.48 9.52 5.10
C PRO A 319 10.90 8.52 4.03
N LYS A 320 11.99 8.80 3.32
CA LYS A 320 12.59 7.86 2.34
C LYS A 320 12.74 6.43 2.85
N THR A 321 13.09 6.25 4.13
CA THR A 321 13.29 4.91 4.71
C THR A 321 11.96 4.17 4.84
N VAL A 322 10.89 4.90 5.18
CA VAL A 322 9.54 4.35 5.30
C VAL A 322 8.95 4.07 3.93
N TYR A 323 9.03 5.01 2.98
CA TYR A 323 8.51 4.81 1.62
C TYR A 323 9.20 3.63 0.93
N LYS A 324 10.54 3.55 1.00
CA LYS A 324 11.28 2.41 0.45
C LYS A 324 10.82 1.09 1.04
N LYS A 325 10.63 1.04 2.36
CA LYS A 325 10.15 -0.17 3.04
C LYS A 325 8.73 -0.51 2.61
N ILE A 326 7.81 0.45 2.55
CA ILE A 326 6.42 0.22 2.12
C ILE A 326 6.36 -0.27 0.68
N VAL A 327 7.06 0.39 -0.25
CA VAL A 327 7.10 -0.02 -1.66
C VAL A 327 7.65 -1.44 -1.76
N ASN A 328 8.77 -1.74 -1.09
CA ASN A 328 9.32 -3.09 -1.09
C ASN A 328 8.36 -4.10 -0.46
N LEU A 329 7.64 -3.80 0.61
CA LEU A 329 6.66 -4.72 1.23
C LEU A 329 5.46 -5.01 0.32
N LEU A 330 5.09 -4.04 -0.51
CA LEU A 330 3.98 -4.15 -1.45
C LEU A 330 4.41 -4.83 -2.77
N LEU A 331 5.70 -4.74 -3.13
CA LEU A 331 6.31 -5.47 -4.24
C LEU A 331 6.83 -6.85 -3.85
N GLU A 332 7.15 -7.06 -2.56
CA GLU A 332 7.60 -8.33 -2.01
C GLU A 332 6.58 -9.40 -2.39
N GLU A 333 7.09 -10.55 -2.82
CA GLU A 333 6.29 -11.58 -3.47
C GLU A 333 5.44 -12.35 -2.45
N TRP A 334 4.37 -11.70 -2.00
CA TRP A 334 3.24 -12.39 -1.35
C TRP A 334 2.78 -13.56 -2.22
N ASP A 335 2.91 -13.46 -3.53
CA ASP A 335 2.54 -14.49 -4.49
C ASP A 335 3.46 -15.72 -4.44
N GLU A 336 4.78 -15.56 -4.26
CA GLU A 336 5.72 -16.68 -4.15
C GLU A 336 5.51 -17.44 -2.84
N GLN A 337 5.34 -16.72 -1.73
CA GLN A 337 4.95 -17.32 -0.44
C GLN A 337 3.60 -18.04 -0.49
N ARG A 338 2.72 -17.67 -1.44
CA ARG A 338 1.36 -18.21 -1.59
C ARG A 338 1.24 -19.21 -2.75
N GLY A 339 2.31 -19.47 -3.50
CA GLY A 339 2.33 -20.40 -4.63
C GLY A 339 1.43 -19.99 -5.81
N ILE A 340 1.26 -18.69 -6.04
CA ILE A 340 0.40 -18.14 -7.09
C ILE A 340 1.20 -18.02 -8.39
N LYS A 341 0.70 -18.61 -9.50
CA LYS A 341 1.29 -18.47 -10.85
C LYS A 341 0.47 -17.49 -11.68
N ARG A 342 1.12 -16.58 -12.42
CA ARG A 342 0.47 -15.56 -13.24
C ARG A 342 1.09 -15.46 -14.63
N ASN A 343 0.32 -14.89 -15.56
CA ASN A 343 0.56 -15.04 -17.01
C ASN A 343 1.30 -13.87 -17.65
N SER A 344 1.26 -12.65 -17.10
CA SER A 344 1.92 -11.50 -17.74
C SER A 344 3.44 -11.57 -17.56
N ARG A 345 4.17 -10.99 -18.52
CA ARG A 345 5.62 -10.79 -18.40
C ARG A 345 5.99 -9.89 -17.21
N TYR A 346 5.20 -8.85 -16.95
CA TYR A 346 5.41 -7.97 -15.80
C TYR A 346 5.33 -8.73 -14.47
N ALA A 347 4.41 -9.70 -14.34
CA ALA A 347 4.32 -10.51 -13.13
C ALA A 347 5.59 -11.33 -12.87
N MET A 348 6.30 -11.72 -13.93
CA MET A 348 7.57 -12.47 -13.87
C MET A 348 8.80 -11.60 -13.60
N PHE A 349 8.65 -10.28 -13.56
CA PHE A 349 9.75 -9.39 -13.19
C PHE A 349 10.19 -9.63 -11.75
N GLU A 350 11.50 -9.64 -11.53
CA GLU A 350 12.06 -9.52 -10.19
C GLU A 350 11.64 -8.19 -9.55
N VAL A 351 11.67 -8.13 -8.22
CA VAL A 351 11.23 -6.97 -7.43
C VAL A 351 11.89 -5.66 -7.91
N ASP A 352 13.18 -5.68 -8.21
CA ASP A 352 13.92 -4.49 -8.66
C ASP A 352 13.44 -4.01 -10.05
N ARG A 353 13.15 -4.93 -10.98
CA ARG A 353 12.61 -4.60 -12.32
C ARG A 353 11.18 -4.07 -12.23
N LYS A 354 10.35 -4.61 -11.32
CA LYS A 354 9.01 -4.04 -11.00
C LYS A 354 9.12 -2.63 -10.42
N PHE A 355 10.08 -2.41 -9.51
CA PHE A 355 10.34 -1.12 -8.91
C PHE A 355 10.76 -0.08 -9.96
N GLU A 356 11.66 -0.45 -10.87
CA GLU A 356 12.10 0.40 -11.99
C GLU A 356 10.95 0.76 -12.92
N PHE A 357 10.12 -0.23 -13.29
CA PHE A 357 8.92 -0.01 -14.10
C PHE A 357 7.98 1.01 -13.45
N LEU A 358 7.66 0.82 -12.16
CA LEU A 358 6.77 1.72 -11.43
C LEU A 358 7.38 3.10 -11.22
N SER A 359 8.69 3.20 -11.05
CA SER A 359 9.39 4.49 -10.94
C SER A 359 9.29 5.28 -12.25
N ASN A 360 9.52 4.62 -13.39
CA ASN A 360 9.37 5.23 -14.71
C ASN A 360 7.91 5.62 -15.01
N LEU A 361 6.96 4.74 -14.66
CA LEU A 361 5.53 5.01 -14.78
C LEU A 361 5.11 6.23 -13.93
N ALA A 362 5.53 6.27 -12.66
CA ALA A 362 5.25 7.38 -11.74
C ALA A 362 5.78 8.70 -12.29
N PHE A 363 7.03 8.73 -12.74
CA PHE A 363 7.63 9.93 -13.33
C PHE A 363 6.81 10.46 -14.51
N ASN A 364 6.46 9.61 -15.47
CA ASN A 364 5.72 10.04 -16.66
C ASN A 364 4.28 10.49 -16.34
N LEU A 365 3.61 9.86 -15.38
CA LEU A 365 2.29 10.29 -14.90
C LEU A 365 2.36 11.64 -14.18
N THR A 366 3.36 11.84 -13.32
CA THR A 366 3.57 13.09 -12.58
C THR A 366 3.77 14.28 -13.52
N ILE A 367 4.65 14.14 -14.53
CA ILE A 367 5.00 15.25 -15.43
C ILE A 367 3.87 15.64 -16.39
N ARG A 368 3.02 14.68 -16.79
CA ARG A 368 1.95 14.92 -17.77
C ARG A 368 0.73 15.57 -17.15
N ASN A 369 0.35 15.12 -15.96
CA ASN A 369 -0.95 15.45 -15.41
C ASN A 369 -0.87 16.39 -14.20
N GLY A 370 0.27 16.46 -13.49
CA GLY A 370 0.42 17.25 -12.26
C GLY A 370 -0.60 16.90 -11.17
N LYS A 371 -1.30 15.79 -11.33
CA LYS A 371 -2.43 15.32 -10.52
C LYS A 371 -2.06 14.00 -9.85
N SER A 372 -2.76 13.67 -8.77
CA SER A 372 -2.68 12.36 -8.10
C SER A 372 -3.61 11.32 -8.72
N ILE A 373 -4.58 11.76 -9.54
CA ILE A 373 -5.60 10.92 -10.17
C ILE A 373 -5.45 11.02 -11.69
N PHE A 374 -5.49 9.86 -12.35
CA PHE A 374 -5.25 9.68 -13.77
C PHE A 374 -6.37 8.87 -14.40
N SER A 375 -6.70 9.13 -15.66
CA SER A 375 -7.60 8.27 -16.40
C SER A 375 -6.89 6.99 -16.84
N LYS A 376 -7.66 5.94 -17.15
CA LYS A 376 -7.11 4.74 -17.81
C LYS A 376 -6.35 5.07 -19.10
N ILE A 377 -6.81 6.07 -19.83
CA ILE A 377 -6.19 6.52 -21.07
C ILE A 377 -4.79 7.09 -20.79
N ASP A 378 -4.63 7.89 -19.73
CA ASP A 378 -3.33 8.42 -19.31
C ASP A 378 -2.36 7.29 -18.98
N LEU A 379 -2.84 6.26 -18.29
CA LEU A 379 -2.06 5.09 -17.92
C LEU A 379 -1.63 4.27 -19.13
N LEU A 380 -2.55 3.98 -20.07
CA LEU A 380 -2.23 3.27 -21.31
C LEU A 380 -1.27 4.07 -22.20
N ASN A 381 -1.47 5.38 -22.30
CA ASN A 381 -0.56 6.26 -23.04
C ASN A 381 0.84 6.26 -22.42
N THR A 382 0.92 6.28 -21.08
CA THR A 382 2.19 6.21 -20.35
C THR A 382 2.87 4.86 -20.54
N TYR A 383 2.12 3.76 -20.45
CA TYR A 383 2.63 2.42 -20.77
C TYR A 383 3.25 2.38 -22.17
N ASN A 384 2.53 2.91 -23.17
CA ASN A 384 2.98 2.94 -24.56
C ASN A 384 4.27 3.75 -24.79
N GLN A 385 4.71 4.56 -23.82
CA GLN A 385 6.00 5.27 -23.89
C GLN A 385 7.16 4.46 -23.32
N ILE A 386 6.90 3.54 -22.39
CA ILE A 386 7.95 2.91 -21.59
C ILE A 386 8.09 1.41 -21.84
N TYR A 387 7.09 0.77 -22.46
CA TYR A 387 7.00 -0.70 -22.53
C TYR A 387 8.22 -1.37 -23.20
N GLU A 388 8.81 -0.74 -24.23
CA GLU A 388 9.97 -1.29 -24.97
C GLU A 388 11.20 -1.44 -24.06
N ASP A 389 11.43 -0.50 -23.15
CA ASP A 389 12.57 -0.52 -22.20
C ASP A 389 12.48 -1.67 -21.18
N PHE A 390 11.29 -2.26 -21.05
CA PHE A 390 10.98 -3.34 -20.11
C PHE A 390 10.75 -4.70 -20.79
N ASP A 391 11.05 -4.84 -22.08
CA ASP A 391 10.86 -6.10 -22.83
C ASP A 391 9.38 -6.57 -22.83
N LEU A 392 8.46 -5.60 -22.74
CA LEU A 392 7.02 -5.82 -22.84
C LEU A 392 6.56 -5.54 -24.27
N THR A 393 5.31 -5.86 -24.57
CA THR A 393 4.67 -5.56 -25.86
C THR A 393 3.52 -4.58 -25.69
N LYS A 394 3.16 -3.88 -26.77
CA LYS A 394 2.04 -2.92 -26.76
C LYS A 394 0.70 -3.59 -26.42
N ASP A 395 0.51 -4.83 -26.88
CA ASP A 395 -0.71 -5.61 -26.68
C ASP A 395 -0.90 -6.05 -25.22
N GLU A 396 0.18 -6.14 -24.44
CA GLU A 396 0.16 -6.47 -23.01
C GLU A 396 -0.27 -5.30 -22.10
N SER A 397 -0.50 -4.10 -22.65
CA SER A 397 -0.82 -2.89 -21.88
C SER A 397 -1.95 -3.08 -20.87
N LYS A 398 -3.05 -3.74 -21.27
CA LYS A 398 -4.19 -4.00 -20.38
C LYS A 398 -3.86 -5.00 -19.28
N GLU A 399 -3.11 -6.04 -19.61
CA GLU A 399 -2.70 -7.07 -18.63
C GLU A 399 -1.76 -6.48 -17.59
N VAL A 400 -0.78 -5.69 -18.02
CA VAL A 400 0.18 -5.03 -17.12
C VAL A 400 -0.52 -4.02 -16.21
N VAL A 401 -1.45 -3.24 -16.74
CA VAL A 401 -2.27 -2.32 -15.93
C VAL A 401 -3.07 -3.06 -14.86
N ASN A 402 -3.74 -4.15 -15.26
CA ASN A 402 -4.50 -4.97 -14.32
C ASN A 402 -3.58 -5.59 -13.25
N ASP A 403 -2.39 -6.05 -13.63
CA ASP A 403 -1.40 -6.62 -12.72
C ASP A 403 -0.86 -5.57 -11.73
N ILE A 404 -0.59 -4.35 -12.18
CA ILE A 404 -0.10 -3.28 -11.28
C ILE A 404 -1.16 -2.92 -10.23
N GLU A 405 -2.43 -2.83 -10.65
CA GLU A 405 -3.56 -2.58 -9.75
C GLU A 405 -3.78 -3.73 -8.77
N SER A 406 -3.87 -4.95 -9.28
CA SER A 406 -4.18 -6.13 -8.46
C SER A 406 -3.02 -6.54 -7.57
N HIS A 407 -1.76 -6.48 -8.03
CA HIS A 407 -0.64 -7.17 -7.36
C HIS A 407 -0.02 -6.35 -6.26
N THR A 408 0.30 -5.11 -6.59
CA THR A 408 1.16 -4.30 -5.74
C THR A 408 0.33 -3.60 -4.66
N GLY A 409 -0.92 -3.25 -4.97
CA GLY A 409 -1.69 -2.34 -4.13
C GLY A 409 -1.04 -0.95 -4.00
N LEU A 410 0.02 -0.68 -4.78
CA LEU A 410 0.66 0.64 -4.96
C LEU A 410 -0.12 1.50 -5.94
N PHE A 411 -1.01 0.88 -6.72
CA PHE A 411 -1.88 1.51 -7.70
C PHE A 411 -3.30 1.01 -7.50
N VAL A 412 -4.29 1.89 -7.50
CA VAL A 412 -5.68 1.55 -7.15
C VAL A 412 -6.65 2.26 -8.07
N GLN A 413 -7.76 1.60 -8.41
CA GLN A 413 -8.87 2.25 -9.09
C GLN A 413 -9.66 3.12 -8.09
N ALA A 414 -9.64 4.43 -8.31
CA ALA A 414 -10.28 5.44 -7.46
C ALA A 414 -11.75 5.72 -7.83
N GLY A 415 -12.17 5.31 -9.04
CA GLY A 415 -13.51 5.48 -9.58
C GLY A 415 -13.63 4.85 -10.97
N TYR A 416 -14.76 5.06 -11.66
CA TYR A 416 -14.95 4.50 -13.00
C TYR A 416 -13.89 5.04 -13.96
N GLU A 417 -13.01 4.16 -14.47
CA GLU A 417 -11.89 4.48 -15.37
C GLU A 417 -10.86 5.52 -14.80
N PHE A 418 -10.86 5.75 -13.49
CA PHE A 418 -9.90 6.61 -12.79
C PHE A 418 -9.01 5.80 -11.83
N TYR A 419 -7.73 6.15 -11.80
CA TYR A 419 -6.70 5.47 -11.04
C TYR A 419 -5.80 6.44 -10.29
N GLU A 420 -5.23 5.98 -9.19
CA GLU A 420 -4.24 6.73 -8.40
C GLU A 420 -3.19 5.78 -7.81
N PHE A 421 -2.05 6.35 -7.41
CA PHE A 421 -1.16 5.63 -6.51
C PHE A 421 -1.81 5.50 -5.14
N ALA A 422 -1.45 4.44 -4.41
CA ALA A 422 -1.97 4.17 -3.07
C ALA A 422 -1.87 5.37 -2.12
N HIS A 423 -0.81 6.17 -2.29
CA HIS A 423 -0.57 7.43 -1.63
C HIS A 423 0.22 8.37 -2.56
N LYS A 424 -0.07 9.67 -2.51
CA LYS A 424 0.69 10.69 -3.25
C LYS A 424 2.17 10.67 -2.87
N SER A 425 2.49 10.54 -1.59
CA SER A 425 3.86 10.48 -1.10
C SER A 425 4.68 9.30 -1.68
N ILE A 426 4.01 8.19 -2.02
CA ILE A 426 4.62 7.04 -2.70
C ILE A 426 4.90 7.36 -4.17
N GLN A 427 3.98 8.03 -4.87
CA GLN A 427 4.20 8.49 -6.24
C GLN A 427 5.38 9.47 -6.32
N GLU A 428 5.44 10.44 -5.40
CA GLU A 428 6.54 11.42 -5.32
C GLU A 428 7.89 10.70 -5.08
N TYR A 429 7.91 9.71 -4.19
CA TYR A 429 9.10 8.89 -3.91
C TYR A 429 9.55 8.07 -5.13
N LEU A 430 8.63 7.37 -5.80
CA LEU A 430 8.91 6.59 -7.01
C LEU A 430 9.41 7.48 -8.16
N THR A 431 8.80 8.67 -8.30
CA THR A 431 9.26 9.67 -9.27
C THR A 431 10.69 10.12 -8.97
N ALA A 432 11.01 10.39 -7.70
CA ALA A 432 12.34 10.77 -7.29
C ALA A 432 13.39 9.68 -7.54
N GLU A 433 13.04 8.40 -7.31
CA GLU A 433 13.87 7.22 -7.60
C GLU A 433 14.15 7.04 -9.09
N TYR A 434 13.23 7.44 -9.97
CA TYR A 434 13.51 7.50 -11.40
C TYR A 434 14.51 8.63 -11.73
N ILE A 435 14.24 9.85 -11.24
CA ILE A 435 15.07 11.04 -11.54
C ILE A 435 16.51 10.84 -11.08
N VAL A 436 16.74 10.24 -9.91
CA VAL A 436 18.09 10.05 -9.36
C VAL A 436 18.95 9.10 -10.20
N LYS A 437 18.32 8.21 -10.97
CA LYS A 437 18.98 7.24 -11.85
C LYS A 437 19.20 7.74 -13.27
N LEU A 438 18.66 8.91 -13.63
CA LEU A 438 18.87 9.50 -14.95
C LEU A 438 20.34 9.89 -15.16
N PRO A 439 20.86 9.85 -16.39
CA PRO A 439 22.24 10.26 -16.70
C PRO A 439 22.55 11.71 -16.34
N SER A 440 21.53 12.57 -16.29
CA SER A 440 21.64 13.97 -15.90
C SER A 440 20.34 14.46 -15.27
N ILE A 441 20.44 15.50 -14.44
CA ILE A 441 19.27 16.15 -13.85
C ILE A 441 18.42 16.76 -14.98
N PRO A 442 17.10 16.51 -15.04
CA PRO A 442 16.24 17.17 -16.01
C PRO A 442 16.41 18.69 -15.96
N ASN A 443 16.54 19.33 -17.12
CA ASN A 443 16.73 20.79 -17.21
C ASN A 443 15.59 21.50 -17.96
N ASN A 444 14.56 20.76 -18.36
CA ASN A 444 13.39 21.33 -19.02
C ASN A 444 12.53 22.10 -18.00
N LYS A 445 12.41 23.42 -18.19
CA LYS A 445 11.65 24.31 -17.30
C LYS A 445 10.23 23.81 -17.00
N ARG A 446 9.50 23.31 -18.02
CA ARG A 446 8.13 22.82 -17.83
C ARG A 446 8.05 21.58 -16.94
N LEU A 447 9.07 20.70 -17.01
CA LEU A 447 9.14 19.53 -16.14
C LEU A 447 9.46 19.96 -14.71
N ILE A 448 10.47 20.82 -14.54
CA ILE A 448 10.94 21.26 -13.24
C ILE A 448 9.85 21.99 -12.45
N GLU A 449 9.06 22.86 -13.08
CA GLU A 449 7.97 23.59 -12.40
C GLU A 449 6.96 22.65 -11.70
N ASN A 450 6.81 21.41 -12.17
CA ASN A 450 5.85 20.44 -11.63
C ASN A 450 6.46 19.47 -10.60
N LEU A 451 7.77 19.56 -10.31
CA LEU A 451 8.49 18.56 -9.51
C LEU A 451 9.16 19.10 -8.22
N PRO A 452 8.61 20.09 -7.48
CA PRO A 452 9.29 20.63 -6.30
C PRO A 452 9.47 19.56 -5.21
N ASN A 453 8.48 18.69 -4.98
CA ASN A 453 8.57 17.69 -3.92
C ASN A 453 9.54 16.58 -4.31
N GLU A 454 9.44 16.11 -5.54
CA GLU A 454 10.21 15.03 -6.12
C GLU A 454 11.69 15.39 -6.16
N LEU A 455 12.06 16.60 -6.61
CA LEU A 455 13.45 17.05 -6.62
C LEU A 455 14.06 17.15 -5.22
N ALA A 456 13.28 17.56 -4.22
CA ALA A 456 13.72 17.58 -2.82
C ALA A 456 13.98 16.16 -2.28
N ILE A 457 13.11 15.20 -2.63
CA ILE A 457 13.32 13.78 -2.32
C ILE A 457 14.56 13.25 -3.06
N THR A 458 14.72 13.58 -4.35
CA THR A 458 15.85 13.16 -5.19
C THR A 458 17.19 13.58 -4.59
N ILE A 459 17.32 14.83 -4.11
CA ILE A 459 18.51 15.28 -3.36
C ILE A 459 18.77 14.34 -2.17
N THR A 460 17.73 14.05 -1.39
CA THR A 460 17.83 13.26 -0.16
C THR A 460 18.20 11.80 -0.41
N ILE A 461 17.74 11.19 -1.50
CA ILE A 461 18.04 9.79 -1.85
C ILE A 461 19.29 9.63 -2.72
N SER A 462 19.81 10.71 -3.30
CA SER A 462 21.03 10.68 -4.11
C SER A 462 22.24 10.17 -3.33
N SER A 463 23.19 9.57 -4.05
CA SER A 463 24.44 9.07 -3.47
C SER A 463 25.27 10.17 -2.80
N ASN A 464 25.13 11.42 -3.27
CA ASN A 464 25.79 12.59 -2.70
C ASN A 464 24.85 13.81 -2.70
N PRO A 465 24.04 13.99 -1.63
CA PRO A 465 23.06 15.08 -1.53
C PRO A 465 23.66 16.47 -1.72
N SER A 466 24.90 16.67 -1.26
CA SER A 466 25.62 17.95 -1.40
C SER A 466 25.89 18.30 -2.85
N HIS A 467 26.49 17.37 -3.60
CA HIS A 467 26.77 17.61 -5.02
C HIS A 467 25.49 17.71 -5.84
N TYR A 468 24.49 16.87 -5.56
CA TYR A 468 23.21 16.91 -6.27
C TYR A 468 22.50 18.25 -6.06
N PHE A 469 22.45 18.74 -4.82
CA PHE A 469 21.87 20.05 -4.51
C PHE A 469 22.64 21.17 -5.21
N VAL A 470 23.98 21.20 -5.14
CA VAL A 470 24.78 22.22 -5.82
C VAL A 470 24.48 22.22 -7.32
N GLU A 471 24.54 21.06 -7.97
CA GLU A 471 24.26 20.90 -9.41
C GLU A 471 22.86 21.42 -9.78
N LEU A 472 21.84 21.02 -9.01
CA LEU A 472 20.47 21.44 -9.21
C LEU A 472 20.33 22.96 -9.09
N ILE A 473 20.93 23.59 -8.07
CA ILE A 473 20.79 25.04 -7.89
C ILE A 473 21.60 25.83 -8.92
N THR A 474 22.88 25.48 -9.13
CA THR A 474 23.79 26.31 -9.92
C THR A 474 23.64 26.13 -11.42
N ASN A 475 23.25 24.94 -11.88
CA ASN A 475 23.21 24.63 -13.32
C ASN A 475 21.78 24.51 -13.84
N VAL A 476 20.88 23.94 -13.05
CA VAL A 476 19.47 23.79 -13.45
C VAL A 476 18.69 25.04 -13.09
N PHE A 477 18.50 25.35 -11.80
CA PHE A 477 17.68 26.47 -11.35
C PHE A 477 18.24 27.84 -11.76
N ASN A 478 19.56 28.00 -11.84
CA ASN A 478 20.16 29.26 -12.27
C ASN A 478 19.76 29.66 -13.70
N SER A 479 19.53 28.67 -14.57
CA SER A 479 19.13 28.88 -15.97
C SER A 479 17.65 29.22 -16.15
N MET A 480 16.85 29.24 -15.06
CA MET A 480 15.42 29.48 -15.14
C MET A 480 14.89 30.40 -14.02
N GLU A 481 13.71 30.98 -14.29
CA GLU A 481 12.90 31.68 -13.30
C GLU A 481 12.00 30.68 -12.59
N LEU A 482 12.04 30.68 -11.26
CA LEU A 482 11.26 29.79 -10.41
C LEU A 482 10.14 30.58 -9.74
N LYS A 483 8.92 30.04 -9.76
CA LYS A 483 7.78 30.62 -9.05
C LYS A 483 7.97 30.52 -7.53
N ILE A 484 7.45 31.47 -6.78
CA ILE A 484 7.51 31.46 -5.31
C ILE A 484 6.90 30.18 -4.73
N ASP A 485 5.72 29.76 -5.22
CA ASP A 485 5.06 28.51 -4.82
C ASP A 485 5.94 27.26 -5.04
N PHE A 486 6.75 27.25 -6.10
CA PHE A 486 7.71 26.17 -6.34
C PHE A 486 8.79 26.14 -5.25
N ILE A 487 9.42 27.29 -4.97
CA ILE A 487 10.49 27.38 -3.96
C ILE A 487 9.94 27.02 -2.57
N GLN A 488 8.75 27.51 -2.23
CA GLN A 488 8.07 27.18 -0.98
C GLN A 488 7.86 25.68 -0.83
N LYS A 489 7.28 25.01 -1.82
CA LYS A 489 7.08 23.55 -1.80
C LYS A 489 8.42 22.80 -1.71
N PHE A 490 9.40 23.21 -2.49
CA PHE A 490 10.72 22.58 -2.54
C PHE A 490 11.47 22.67 -1.20
N ILE A 491 11.54 23.87 -0.60
CA ILE A 491 12.19 24.07 0.71
C ILE A 491 11.45 23.34 1.83
N ASN A 492 10.12 23.43 1.86
CA ASN A 492 9.32 22.71 2.85
C ASN A 492 9.55 21.20 2.75
N ARG A 493 9.63 20.67 1.52
CA ARG A 493 9.91 19.25 1.34
C ARG A 493 11.34 18.87 1.72
N LEU A 494 12.35 19.73 1.48
CA LEU A 494 13.72 19.49 1.94
C LEU A 494 13.81 19.41 3.47
N LEU A 495 13.11 20.30 4.19
CA LEU A 495 13.07 20.29 5.66
C LEU A 495 12.43 19.00 6.20
N ILE A 496 11.42 18.50 5.51
CA ILE A 496 10.74 17.23 5.81
C ILE A 496 11.67 16.03 5.57
N GLU A 497 12.33 15.97 4.41
CA GLU A 497 13.16 14.83 4.00
C GLU A 497 14.50 14.77 4.72
N LYS A 498 14.99 15.89 5.27
CA LYS A 498 16.21 16.01 6.07
C LYS A 498 17.42 15.38 5.37
N PRO A 499 17.84 15.91 4.20
CA PRO A 499 19.01 15.41 3.47
C PRO A 499 20.28 15.43 4.32
N ASP A 500 21.08 14.37 4.23
CA ASP A 500 22.38 14.30 4.89
C ASP A 500 23.44 14.98 4.02
N PHE A 501 23.54 16.31 4.09
CA PHE A 501 24.60 17.02 3.38
C PHE A 501 25.99 16.55 3.85
N TYR A 502 26.82 16.14 2.89
CA TYR A 502 28.23 15.84 3.09
C TYR A 502 29.05 17.14 3.11
N LYS A 503 30.30 17.05 3.56
CA LYS A 503 31.24 18.18 3.52
C LYS A 503 31.46 18.61 2.07
N ASN A 504 31.02 19.81 1.72
CA ASN A 504 31.18 20.41 0.41
C ASN A 504 31.13 21.95 0.55
N LYS A 505 32.16 22.60 0.03
CA LYS A 505 32.39 24.05 0.10
C LYS A 505 31.32 24.89 -0.63
N GLU A 506 30.65 24.30 -1.60
CA GLU A 506 29.74 24.98 -2.53
C GLU A 506 28.28 24.95 -2.04
N VAL A 507 27.91 24.01 -1.16
CA VAL A 507 26.52 23.85 -0.68
C VAL A 507 26.00 25.11 0.00
N GLY A 508 26.85 25.78 0.79
CA GLY A 508 26.50 27.05 1.43
C GLY A 508 26.21 28.15 0.39
N ILE A 509 27.06 28.25 -0.63
CA ILE A 509 26.85 29.21 -1.74
C ILE A 509 25.57 28.86 -2.51
N ALA A 510 25.34 27.59 -2.83
CA ALA A 510 24.14 27.13 -3.51
C ALA A 510 22.87 27.48 -2.71
N ALA A 511 22.88 27.32 -1.39
CA ALA A 511 21.74 27.70 -0.56
C ALA A 511 21.46 29.21 -0.59
N LEU A 512 22.51 30.04 -0.57
CA LEU A 512 22.36 31.49 -0.73
C LEU A 512 21.90 31.89 -2.13
N ILE A 513 22.30 31.16 -3.18
CA ILE A 513 21.78 31.37 -4.55
C ILE A 513 20.28 31.10 -4.58
N LEU A 514 19.82 30.01 -3.95
CA LEU A 514 18.39 29.68 -3.87
C LEU A 514 17.60 30.76 -3.11
N TYR A 515 18.10 31.22 -1.95
CA TYR A 515 17.47 32.30 -1.19
C TYR A 515 17.44 33.62 -1.97
N SER A 516 18.53 33.95 -2.66
CA SER A 516 18.61 35.13 -3.54
C SER A 516 17.58 35.05 -4.67
N LYS A 517 17.36 33.87 -5.25
CA LYS A 517 16.35 33.66 -6.27
C LYS A 517 14.93 33.86 -5.75
N TYR A 518 14.65 33.41 -4.53
CA TYR A 518 13.37 33.64 -3.87
C TYR A 518 13.09 35.14 -3.71
N LEU A 519 14.04 35.89 -3.13
CA LEU A 519 13.87 37.33 -2.91
C LEU A 519 13.73 38.13 -4.22
N CYS A 520 14.50 37.79 -5.25
CA CYS A 520 14.42 38.48 -6.54
C CYS A 520 13.11 38.24 -7.31
N GLN A 521 12.27 37.28 -6.91
CA GLN A 521 11.00 36.99 -7.59
C GLN A 521 9.80 37.76 -7.01
N GLU A 522 9.92 38.31 -5.80
CA GLU A 522 8.90 39.25 -5.28
C GLU A 522 8.89 40.57 -6.06
N GLU A 523 10.00 40.92 -6.73
CA GLU A 523 10.16 42.19 -7.44
C GLU A 523 10.22 41.97 -8.96
N GLY A 524 9.14 42.33 -9.66
CA GLY A 524 9.17 42.49 -11.11
C GLY A 524 10.15 43.61 -11.51
N ASN A 525 11.36 43.24 -11.96
CA ASN A 525 12.33 44.09 -12.66
C ASN A 525 12.42 45.55 -12.19
N THR A 526 13.23 45.85 -11.16
CA THR A 526 14.23 46.96 -11.07
C THR A 526 14.41 47.44 -9.62
N ILE A 527 15.65 47.37 -9.12
CA ILE A 527 16.36 48.27 -8.19
C ILE A 527 15.49 49.16 -7.24
N GLN A 528 14.49 48.60 -6.58
CA GLN A 528 13.77 49.23 -5.46
C GLN A 528 13.55 48.22 -4.34
N LEU A 529 14.66 47.69 -3.81
CA LEU A 529 14.75 46.91 -2.58
C LEU A 529 14.35 47.69 -1.31
N SER A 530 13.56 48.75 -1.43
CA SER A 530 13.18 49.61 -0.31
C SER A 530 11.67 49.80 -0.30
N LEU A 531 11.01 49.03 0.58
CA LEU A 531 9.92 49.43 1.50
C LEU A 531 8.83 48.35 1.68
N PHE A 532 8.83 47.23 0.95
CA PHE A 532 7.72 46.26 1.02
C PHE A 532 8.08 44.76 0.91
N ASN A 533 9.28 44.32 1.30
CA ASN A 533 9.61 42.89 1.23
C ASN A 533 8.97 42.13 2.40
N SER A 534 8.16 41.12 2.07
CA SER A 534 7.58 40.17 3.02
C SER A 534 8.31 38.83 2.86
N ASP A 535 9.31 38.58 3.71
CA ASP A 535 10.14 37.38 3.66
C ASP A 535 9.42 36.21 4.35
N TYR A 536 8.31 35.76 3.75
CA TYR A 536 7.43 34.74 4.32
C TYR A 536 8.12 33.38 4.54
N LEU A 537 9.25 33.11 3.87
CA LEU A 537 9.99 31.84 4.00
C LEU A 537 11.24 31.96 4.86
N VAL A 538 11.43 33.07 5.59
CA VAL A 538 12.63 33.30 6.39
C VAL A 538 12.91 32.14 7.34
N GLU A 539 11.90 31.68 8.09
CA GLU A 539 12.09 30.64 9.09
C GLU A 539 12.50 29.31 8.45
N GLU A 540 11.91 28.98 7.31
CA GLU A 540 12.21 27.78 6.55
C GLU A 540 13.65 27.80 6.02
N PHE A 541 14.07 28.93 5.46
CA PHE A 541 15.45 29.11 5.00
C PHE A 541 16.44 29.10 6.16
N GLU A 542 16.14 29.72 7.31
CA GLU A 542 16.98 29.64 8.51
C GLU A 542 17.14 28.19 8.99
N LYS A 543 16.03 27.45 9.10
CA LYS A 543 16.05 26.02 9.46
C LYS A 543 16.87 25.22 8.44
N PHE A 544 16.74 25.50 7.15
CA PHE A 544 17.45 24.79 6.08
C PHE A 544 18.95 25.09 6.08
N ILE A 545 19.35 26.36 6.22
CA ILE A 545 20.74 26.77 6.36
C ILE A 545 21.36 26.10 7.58
N ASN A 546 20.68 26.07 8.71
CA ASN A 546 21.16 25.37 9.91
C ASN A 546 21.41 23.87 9.67
N VAL A 547 20.59 23.20 8.85
CA VAL A 547 20.84 21.82 8.45
C VAL A 547 22.14 21.68 7.65
N ILE A 548 22.42 22.60 6.73
CA ILE A 548 23.67 22.63 5.94
C ILE A 548 24.88 22.87 6.85
N LEU A 549 24.78 23.83 7.78
CA LEU A 549 25.89 24.24 8.65
C LEU A 549 26.30 23.19 9.68
N LYS A 550 25.48 22.16 9.94
CA LYS A 550 25.88 21.01 10.79
C LYS A 550 27.18 20.35 10.34
N ARG A 551 27.51 20.42 9.05
CA ARG A 551 28.71 19.77 8.47
C ARG A 551 29.50 20.66 7.51
N ASN A 552 28.99 21.85 7.19
CA ASN A 552 29.58 22.78 6.24
C ASN A 552 29.78 24.15 6.90
N SER A 553 30.56 25.03 6.27
CA SER A 553 30.77 26.41 6.73
C SER A 553 30.48 27.39 5.61
N LEU A 554 30.14 28.64 5.98
CA LEU A 554 30.04 29.74 5.02
C LEU A 554 31.36 30.48 4.82
N ALA A 555 32.49 29.99 5.35
CA ALA A 555 33.81 30.63 5.18
C ALA A 555 34.18 30.84 3.68
N VAL A 556 33.70 29.95 2.80
CA VAL A 556 33.90 30.08 1.35
C VAL A 556 33.08 31.25 0.79
N VAL A 557 31.91 31.54 1.35
CA VAL A 557 31.12 32.74 1.00
C VAL A 557 31.89 33.99 1.41
N GLU A 558 32.46 34.03 2.62
CA GLU A 558 33.22 35.18 3.13
C GLU A 558 34.49 35.49 2.31
N SER A 559 35.11 34.45 1.74
CA SER A 559 36.28 34.61 0.86
C SER A 559 35.90 35.03 -0.57
N PHE A 560 34.67 34.76 -1.02
CA PHE A 560 34.17 35.11 -2.35
C PHE A 560 33.44 36.45 -2.39
N TYR A 561 32.80 36.84 -1.29
CA TYR A 561 31.90 37.98 -1.21
C TYR A 561 32.27 38.93 -0.07
N GLU A 562 31.88 40.18 -0.21
CA GLU A 562 31.94 41.19 0.84
C GLU A 562 30.58 41.82 1.06
N THR A 563 30.29 42.16 2.32
CA THR A 563 29.07 42.86 2.69
C THR A 563 29.08 44.27 2.10
N ASN A 564 28.09 44.58 1.27
CA ASN A 564 27.97 45.89 0.61
C ASN A 564 26.98 46.80 1.35
N ARG A 565 25.74 46.33 1.50
CA ARG A 565 24.65 47.08 2.16
C ARG A 565 23.67 46.13 2.83
N SER A 566 22.89 46.63 3.77
CA SER A 566 21.77 45.93 4.38
C SER A 566 20.50 46.76 4.30
N PHE A 567 19.34 46.12 4.39
CA PHE A 567 18.04 46.77 4.47
C PHE A 567 17.10 45.96 5.38
N GLU A 568 16.19 46.65 6.06
CA GLU A 568 15.17 46.05 6.93
C GLU A 568 13.93 45.67 6.11
N THR A 569 13.35 44.51 6.41
CA THR A 569 12.06 44.07 5.85
C THR A 569 10.89 44.56 6.70
N LEU A 570 9.66 44.37 6.21
CA LEU A 570 8.43 44.69 6.96
C LEU A 570 8.28 43.93 8.28
N GLU A 571 9.03 42.84 8.45
CA GLU A 571 9.01 41.97 9.64
C GLU A 571 10.15 42.30 10.62
N ASN A 572 10.76 43.50 10.51
CA ASN A 572 11.89 43.96 11.34
C ASN A 572 13.11 43.03 11.30
N THR A 573 13.39 42.44 10.15
CA THR A 573 14.51 41.54 9.95
C THR A 573 15.44 42.08 8.87
N THR A 574 16.75 41.81 8.96
CA THR A 574 17.76 42.45 8.10
C THR A 574 18.22 41.53 6.96
N ILE A 575 18.06 41.97 5.71
CA ILE A 575 18.68 41.33 4.54
C ILE A 575 20.01 42.03 4.25
N VAL A 576 21.06 41.25 4.06
CA VAL A 576 22.41 41.67 3.72
C VAL A 576 22.69 41.35 2.25
N VAL A 577 23.10 42.37 1.50
CA VAL A 577 23.55 42.25 0.11
C VAL A 577 25.04 41.99 0.08
N LEU A 578 25.42 40.83 -0.45
CA LEU A 578 26.77 40.37 -0.65
C LEU A 578 27.22 40.67 -2.08
N ASN A 579 28.27 41.46 -2.24
CA ASN A 579 28.92 41.70 -3.54
C ASN A 579 30.07 40.73 -3.74
N LYS A 580 30.13 40.12 -4.93
CA LYS A 580 31.29 39.32 -5.32
C LYS A 580 32.53 40.20 -5.35
N ARG A 581 33.59 39.78 -4.67
CA ARG A 581 34.86 40.50 -4.64
C ARG A 581 35.49 40.52 -6.04
N LYS A 582 36.37 41.49 -6.30
CA LYS A 582 37.16 41.53 -7.55
C LYS A 582 38.23 40.44 -7.57
N THR A 583 38.75 40.09 -6.39
CA THR A 583 39.79 39.09 -6.17
C THR A 583 39.43 38.25 -4.94
N PHE A 584 39.75 36.96 -4.99
CA PHE A 584 39.56 36.03 -3.87
C PHE A 584 40.44 36.39 -2.65
N LEU A 585 39.94 36.21 -1.43
CA LEU A 585 40.69 36.40 -0.17
C LEU A 585 41.23 35.05 0.36
N GLY A 586 42.55 34.90 0.40
CA GLY A 586 43.23 33.76 1.04
C GLY A 586 44.66 33.53 0.52
N ASN A 587 45.62 33.32 1.43
CA ASN A 587 47.05 33.11 1.16
C ASN A 587 47.33 31.84 0.32
N ASP A 588 48.12 31.99 -0.75
CA ASP A 588 49.03 31.07 -1.48
C ASP A 588 48.79 29.55 -1.64
N CYS A 589 47.66 28.98 -1.23
CA CYS A 589 47.31 27.58 -1.49
C CYS A 589 45.86 27.45 -1.97
N ILE A 590 45.57 28.06 -3.12
CA ILE A 590 44.24 27.99 -3.74
C ILE A 590 44.14 26.75 -4.62
N SER A 591 43.15 25.89 -4.37
CA SER A 591 42.88 24.75 -5.25
C SER A 591 42.38 25.23 -6.61
N SER A 592 42.71 24.51 -7.69
CA SER A 592 42.19 24.82 -9.03
C SER A 592 40.66 24.84 -9.08
N ASN A 593 40.01 24.08 -8.19
CA ASN A 593 38.56 24.03 -8.06
C ASN A 593 37.97 25.33 -7.49
N ASP A 594 38.57 25.92 -6.45
CA ASP A 594 38.08 27.17 -5.85
C ASP A 594 38.09 28.33 -6.89
N LYS A 595 39.09 28.38 -7.78
CA LYS A 595 39.14 29.35 -8.89
C LYS A 595 38.03 29.12 -9.93
N LYS A 596 37.64 27.86 -10.18
CA LYS A 596 36.56 27.52 -11.12
C LYS A 596 35.22 27.95 -10.55
N ILE A 597 34.96 27.63 -9.27
CA ILE A 597 33.73 28.02 -8.57
C ILE A 597 33.62 29.55 -8.50
N PHE A 598 34.70 30.25 -8.13
CA PHE A 598 34.70 31.71 -8.08
C PHE A 598 34.31 32.34 -9.44
N LYS A 599 34.58 31.70 -10.58
CA LYS A 599 34.17 32.24 -11.89
C LYS A 599 32.67 32.08 -12.17
N THR A 600 32.03 31.03 -11.65
CA THR A 600 30.63 30.68 -12.00
C THR A 600 29.59 31.28 -11.06
N VAL A 601 29.96 31.69 -9.85
CA VAL A 601 29.01 32.24 -8.87
C VAL A 601 28.50 33.65 -9.25
N PRO A 602 27.25 34.02 -8.87
CA PRO A 602 26.63 35.31 -9.21
C PRO A 602 27.40 36.55 -8.73
N LYS A 603 27.09 37.73 -9.31
CA LYS A 603 27.69 39.00 -8.87
C LYS A 603 27.17 39.48 -7.51
N PHE A 604 25.90 39.19 -7.22
CA PHE A 604 25.21 39.59 -6.01
C PHE A 604 24.52 38.38 -5.40
N LEU A 605 24.59 38.26 -4.07
CA LEU A 605 23.77 37.35 -3.30
C LEU A 605 23.05 38.14 -2.20
N TYR A 606 21.87 37.67 -1.84
CA TYR A 606 21.17 38.10 -0.64
C TYR A 606 21.34 37.03 0.42
N CYS A 607 21.51 37.45 1.66
CA CYS A 607 21.56 36.56 2.82
C CYS A 607 20.98 37.28 4.03
N ARG A 608 20.60 36.52 5.06
CA ARG A 608 20.22 37.10 6.35
C ARG A 608 21.44 37.22 7.24
N GLU A 609 21.41 38.20 8.14
CA GLU A 609 22.44 38.31 9.17
C GLU A 609 22.49 37.05 10.06
N SER A 610 21.33 36.43 10.34
CA SER A 610 21.22 35.16 11.06
C SER A 610 21.93 34.00 10.38
N PHE A 611 22.03 34.00 9.04
CA PHE A 611 22.77 32.95 8.30
C PHE A 611 24.27 33.04 8.56
N LEU A 612 24.79 34.26 8.73
CA LEU A 612 26.22 34.53 8.94
C LEU A 612 26.62 34.37 10.41
N LYS A 613 25.70 34.67 11.35
CA LYS A 613 25.95 34.61 12.80
C LYS A 613 26.13 33.18 13.34
N ASN A 614 25.60 32.17 12.66
CA ASN A 614 25.73 30.76 13.06
C ASN A 614 27.09 30.11 12.73
N ASN A 615 28.11 30.91 12.35
CA ASN A 615 29.50 30.47 12.11
C ASN A 615 30.42 30.58 13.35
N SER A 616 29.89 30.88 14.55
CA SER A 616 30.70 31.01 15.78
C SER A 616 30.77 29.74 16.61
#